data_AF-A0A7X9UH72-F1
#
_entry.id   AF-A0A7X9UH72-F1
#
_cell.length_a   1.000
_cell.length_b   1.000
_cell.length_c   1.000
_cell.angle_alpha   90.00
_cell.angle_beta   90.00
_cell.angle_gamma   90.00
#
_symmetry.space_group_name_H-M   'P 1'
#
loop_
_entity.id
_entity.type
_entity.pdbx_description
1 polymer ?
#
loop_
_entity_poly.entity_id
_entity_poly.type
_entity_poly.pdbx_seq_one_letter_code
_entity_poly.pdbx_strand_id
1 'polypeptide(L)'
;MLNEKEIQIKERIQERYDITEQIYSAWFTENPAMLLPKNRFYQKENIEKYRAISYLLDRGYIVAQPVENDPETVAVTITPDGIDYYEQGYLNGKANGFQVVEEIKNTK
;
A
#
# COMPACT_ATOMS: atom_id res chain seq x y z
N MET A 1 -11.15 -16.62 -17.88
CA MET A 1 -10.32 -15.46 -18.26
C MET A 1 -10.78 -14.29 -17.44
N LEU A 2 -9.88 -13.70 -16.66
CA LEU A 2 -10.13 -12.39 -16.05
C LEU A 2 -10.24 -11.37 -17.19
N ASN A 3 -11.23 -10.49 -17.15
CA ASN A 3 -11.25 -9.38 -18.09
C ASN A 3 -10.20 -8.33 -17.68
N GLU A 4 -9.70 -7.53 -18.62
CA GLU A 4 -8.65 -6.53 -18.37
C GLU A 4 -8.98 -5.60 -17.20
N LYS A 5 -10.27 -5.25 -17.04
CA LYS A 5 -10.76 -4.42 -15.93
C LYS A 5 -10.57 -5.10 -14.58
N GLU A 6 -10.79 -6.40 -14.47
CA GLU A 6 -10.60 -7.16 -13.24
C GLU A 6 -9.11 -7.23 -12.87
N ILE A 7 -8.23 -7.41 -13.85
CA ILE A 7 -6.77 -7.39 -13.64
C ILE A 7 -6.35 -6.03 -13.08
N GLN A 8 -6.75 -4.93 -13.72
CA GLN A 8 -6.42 -3.57 -13.24
C GLN A 8 -6.96 -3.28 -11.83
N ILE A 9 -8.15 -3.78 -11.49
CA ILE A 9 -8.71 -3.63 -10.15
C ILE A 9 -7.85 -4.41 -9.13
N LYS A 10 -7.44 -5.64 -9.47
CA LYS A 10 -6.58 -6.46 -8.60
C LYS A 10 -5.21 -5.81 -8.40
N GLU A 11 -4.57 -5.31 -9.45
CA GLU A 11 -3.29 -4.59 -9.36
C GLU A 11 -3.40 -3.37 -8.44
N ARG A 12 -4.47 -2.57 -8.57
CA ARG A 12 -4.72 -1.42 -7.70
C ARG A 12 -4.98 -1.80 -6.25
N ILE A 13 -5.63 -2.94 -6.01
CA ILE A 13 -5.82 -3.47 -4.66
C ILE A 13 -4.47 -3.92 -4.09
N GLN A 14 -3.67 -4.62 -4.88
CA GLN A 14 -2.35 -5.10 -4.47
C GLN A 14 -1.42 -3.95 -4.10
N GLU A 15 -1.34 -2.91 -4.94
CA GLU A 15 -0.49 -1.74 -4.68
C GLU A 15 -0.79 -1.09 -3.33
N ARG A 16 -2.08 -1.01 -2.94
CA ARG A 16 -2.46 -0.51 -1.61
C ARG A 16 -1.96 -1.41 -0.48
N TYR A 17 -2.03 -2.73 -0.64
CA TYR A 17 -1.51 -3.66 0.36
C TYR A 17 0.02 -3.64 0.43
N ASP A 18 0.72 -3.56 -0.70
CA ASP A 18 2.18 -3.49 -0.75
C ASP A 18 2.72 -2.23 -0.05
N ILE A 19 2.04 -1.10 -0.23
CA ILE A 19 2.39 0.15 0.48
C ILE A 19 2.09 0.02 1.97
N THR A 20 0.92 -0.53 2.34
CA THR A 20 0.52 -0.66 3.74
C THR A 20 1.42 -1.65 4.49
N GLU A 21 1.85 -2.74 3.84
CA GLU A 21 2.78 -3.73 4.41
C GLU A 21 4.11 -3.12 4.82
N GLN A 22 4.68 -2.25 3.98
CA GLN A 22 5.95 -1.58 4.27
C GLN A 22 5.85 -0.74 5.54
N ILE A 23 4.73 -0.03 5.72
CA ILE A 23 4.50 0.84 6.88
C ILE A 23 4.11 0.01 8.11
N TYR A 24 3.27 -1.01 7.94
CA TYR A 24 2.88 -1.97 8.97
C TYR A 24 4.10 -2.64 9.59
N SER A 25 5.05 -3.09 8.76
CA SER A 25 6.27 -3.75 9.23
C SER A 25 7.12 -2.83 10.11
N ALA A 26 7.16 -1.52 9.81
CA ALA A 26 7.89 -0.54 10.62
C ALA A 26 7.25 -0.32 12.00
N TRP A 27 5.92 -0.45 12.12
CA TRP A 27 5.17 -0.25 13.36
C TRP A 27 5.65 -1.14 14.51
N PHE A 28 6.09 -2.37 14.19
CA PHE A 28 6.57 -3.35 15.17
C PHE A 28 8.09 -3.31 15.39
N THR A 29 8.75 -2.21 15.01
CA THR A 29 10.17 -1.96 15.26
C THR A 29 10.37 -0.89 16.34
N GLU A 30 11.61 -0.60 16.70
CA GLU A 30 11.93 0.48 17.67
C GLU A 30 11.47 1.87 17.19
N ASN A 31 11.34 2.07 15.87
CA ASN A 31 10.86 3.32 15.28
C ASN A 31 9.56 3.06 14.50
N PRO A 32 8.37 3.32 15.09
CA PRO A 32 7.08 2.99 14.50
C PRO A 32 6.67 3.92 13.33
N ALA A 33 7.59 4.75 12.85
CA ALA A 33 7.40 5.64 11.73
C ALA A 33 8.52 5.48 10.70
N MET A 34 8.15 5.45 9.42
CA MET A 34 9.08 5.52 8.31
C MET A 34 9.40 6.98 7.98
N LEU A 35 10.68 7.34 7.96
CA LEU A 35 11.14 8.65 7.51
C LEU A 35 11.48 8.59 6.01
N LEU A 36 10.75 9.37 5.21
CA LEU A 36 10.91 9.38 3.75
C LEU A 36 10.95 10.81 3.21
N PRO A 37 11.81 11.10 2.22
CA PRO A 37 11.70 12.33 1.44
C PRO A 37 10.31 12.44 0.80
N LYS A 38 9.71 13.64 0.82
CA LYS A 38 8.36 13.91 0.28
C LYS A 38 8.20 13.43 -1.16
N ASN A 39 9.17 13.71 -2.03
CA ASN A 39 9.15 13.28 -3.42
C ASN A 39 9.08 11.74 -3.54
N ARG A 40 9.84 11.02 -2.70
CA ARG A 40 9.90 9.57 -2.67
C ARG A 40 8.65 8.94 -2.04
N PHE A 41 8.06 9.60 -1.04
CA PHE A 41 6.83 9.12 -0.44
C PHE A 41 5.64 9.32 -1.38
N TYR A 42 5.38 10.55 -1.86
CA TYR A 42 4.19 10.82 -2.67
C TYR A 42 4.28 10.26 -4.10
N GLN A 43 5.47 10.05 -4.66
CA GLN A 43 5.69 9.43 -5.98
C GLN A 43 4.76 9.98 -7.09
N LYS A 44 4.67 11.30 -7.21
CA LYS A 44 3.71 11.97 -8.13
C LYS A 44 3.92 11.58 -9.60
N GLU A 45 5.09 11.08 -9.94
CA GLU A 45 5.47 10.60 -11.26
C GLU A 45 4.82 9.25 -11.61
N ASN A 46 4.42 8.46 -10.60
CA ASN A 46 3.67 7.22 -10.77
C ASN A 46 2.22 7.41 -10.28
N ILE A 47 1.30 7.63 -11.23
CA ILE A 47 -0.08 8.01 -10.92
C ILE A 47 -0.85 6.95 -10.12
N GLU A 48 -0.61 5.66 -10.36
CA GLU A 48 -1.30 4.59 -9.64
C GLU A 48 -0.82 4.50 -8.19
N LYS A 49 0.50 4.62 -7.96
CA LYS A 49 1.07 4.69 -6.61
C LYS A 49 0.62 5.93 -5.85
N TYR A 50 0.69 7.10 -6.49
CA TYR A 50 0.22 8.35 -5.90
C TYR A 50 -1.25 8.25 -5.48
N ARG A 51 -2.11 7.64 -6.31
CA ARG A 51 -3.53 7.41 -5.98
C ARG A 51 -3.72 6.39 -4.87
N ALA A 52 -2.92 5.33 -4.83
CA ALA A 52 -2.94 4.36 -3.74
C ALA A 52 -2.57 5.03 -2.40
N ILE A 53 -1.50 5.82 -2.37
CA ILE A 53 -1.08 6.59 -1.17
C ILE A 53 -2.17 7.58 -0.76
N SER A 54 -2.72 8.34 -1.71
CA SER A 54 -3.79 9.31 -1.43
C SER A 54 -5.01 8.61 -0.84
N TYR A 55 -5.42 7.46 -1.38
CA TYR A 55 -6.50 6.65 -0.82
C TYR A 55 -6.22 6.23 0.63
N LEU A 56 -5.01 5.73 0.93
CA LEU A 56 -4.65 5.28 2.27
C LEU A 56 -4.66 6.45 3.28
N LEU A 57 -4.21 7.64 2.86
CA LEU A 57 -4.26 8.87 3.66
C LEU A 57 -5.70 9.34 3.89
N ASP A 58 -6.51 9.44 2.82
CA ASP A 58 -7.90 9.92 2.88
C ASP A 58 -8.80 9.02 3.72
N ARG A 59 -8.52 7.70 3.73
CA ARG A 59 -9.21 6.72 4.57
C ARG A 59 -8.72 6.70 6.01
N GLY A 60 -7.64 7.41 6.32
CA GLY A 60 -7.02 7.42 7.65
C GLY A 60 -6.34 6.10 8.01
N TYR A 61 -5.97 5.28 7.02
CA TYR A 61 -5.21 4.04 7.27
C TYR A 61 -3.74 4.31 7.55
N ILE A 62 -3.22 5.40 6.99
CA ILE A 62 -1.87 5.90 7.28
C ILE A 62 -1.93 7.39 7.57
N VAL A 63 -0.93 7.89 8.27
CA VAL A 63 -0.74 9.33 8.54
C VAL A 63 0.66 9.71 8.08
N ALA A 64 0.78 10.87 7.43
CA ALA A 64 2.06 11.46 7.04
C ALA A 64 2.17 12.87 7.64
N GLN A 65 3.21 13.10 8.45
CA GLN A 65 3.46 14.39 9.09
C GLN A 65 4.83 14.94 8.67
N PRO A 66 4.97 16.26 8.43
CA PRO A 66 6.28 16.88 8.23
C PRO A 66 7.17 16.68 9.46
N VAL A 67 8.47 16.50 9.24
CA VAL A 67 9.45 16.49 10.33
C VAL A 67 9.82 17.93 10.67
N GLU A 68 9.76 18.31 11.95
CA GLU A 68 9.89 19.71 12.42
C GLU A 68 11.17 20.41 11.93
N ASN A 69 12.29 19.69 11.91
CA ASN A 69 13.60 20.22 11.50
C ASN A 69 14.03 19.80 10.09
N ASP A 70 13.17 19.11 9.34
CA ASP A 70 13.41 18.72 7.95
C ASP A 70 12.11 18.76 7.14
N PRO A 71 11.77 19.93 6.54
CA PRO A 71 10.52 20.11 5.84
C PRO A 71 10.42 19.28 4.55
N GLU A 72 11.51 18.71 4.03
CA GLU A 72 11.49 17.84 2.86
C GLU A 72 11.28 16.37 3.22
N THR A 73 11.27 16.04 4.52
CA THR A 73 11.02 14.69 5.03
C THR A 73 9.64 14.60 5.67
N VAL A 74 8.99 13.45 5.49
CA VAL A 74 7.75 13.09 6.18
C VAL A 74 7.97 11.85 7.03
N ALA A 75 7.41 11.89 8.24
CA ALA A 75 7.23 10.73 9.08
C ALA A 75 5.88 10.09 8.74
N VAL A 76 5.92 8.85 8.27
CA VAL A 76 4.75 8.08 7.86
C VAL A 76 4.54 6.95 8.84
N THR A 77 3.33 6.84 9.38
CA THR A 77 2.97 5.79 10.33
C THR A 77 1.61 5.19 9.98
N ILE A 78 1.38 3.95 10.40
CA ILE A 78 0.10 3.26 10.23
C ILE A 78 -0.83 3.60 11.39
N THR A 79 -2.13 3.66 11.14
CA THR A 79 -3.13 3.84 12.20
C THR A 79 -3.66 2.48 12.66
N PRO A 80 -4.39 2.41 13.79
CA PRO A 80 -5.13 1.20 14.16
C PRO A 80 -6.06 0.69 13.05
N ASP A 81 -6.78 1.60 12.39
CA ASP A 81 -7.64 1.24 11.26
C ASP A 81 -6.85 0.71 10.05
N GLY A 82 -5.63 1.21 9.84
CA GLY A 82 -4.71 0.71 8.81
C GLY A 82 -4.15 -0.68 9.13
N ILE A 83 -3.87 -0.94 10.40
CA ILE A 83 -3.47 -2.27 10.90
C ILE A 83 -4.60 -3.26 10.64
N ASP A 84 -5.82 -2.94 11.07
CA ASP A 84 -7.01 -3.79 10.84
C ASP A 84 -7.24 -4.02 9.33
N TYR A 85 -7.11 -2.97 8.51
CA TYR A 85 -7.22 -3.07 7.06
C TYR A 85 -6.19 -4.06 6.48
N TYR A 86 -4.92 -3.95 6.87
CA TYR A 86 -3.87 -4.81 6.36
C TYR A 86 -4.03 -6.26 6.84
N GLU A 87 -4.23 -6.48 8.14
CA GLU A 87 -4.36 -7.81 8.73
C GLU A 87 -5.58 -8.56 8.17
N GLN A 88 -6.73 -7.89 8.07
CA GLN A 88 -7.90 -8.50 7.43
C GLN A 88 -7.65 -8.77 5.95
N GLY A 89 -6.95 -7.89 5.24
CA GLY A 89 -6.53 -8.12 3.87
C GLY A 89 -5.66 -9.35 3.71
N TYR A 90 -4.67 -9.51 4.60
CA TYR A 90 -3.75 -10.63 4.64
C TYR A 90 -4.47 -11.95 4.92
N LEU A 91 -5.28 -12.01 5.97
CA LEU A 91 -6.03 -13.20 6.36
C LEU A 91 -7.05 -13.63 5.28
N ASN A 92 -7.58 -12.68 4.51
CA ASN A 92 -8.48 -12.95 3.39
C ASN A 92 -7.74 -13.21 2.05
N GLY A 93 -6.41 -13.32 2.07
CA GLY A 93 -5.59 -13.63 0.88
C GLY A 93 -5.46 -12.49 -0.14
N LYS A 94 -5.83 -11.25 0.24
CA LYS A 94 -5.74 -10.07 -0.65
C LYS A 94 -4.39 -9.35 -0.56
N ALA A 95 -3.66 -9.51 0.55
CA ALA A 95 -2.33 -8.92 0.73
C ALA A 95 -1.18 -9.88 0.34
N ASN A 96 -1.45 -11.18 0.13
CA ASN A 96 -0.45 -12.21 -0.19
C ASN A 96 -0.03 -12.28 -1.67
N GLY A 97 -0.28 -11.21 -2.44
CA GLY A 97 -0.18 -11.25 -3.90
C GLY A 97 -1.40 -11.95 -4.49
N PHE A 98 -2.12 -11.29 -5.40
CA PHE A 98 -3.06 -12.02 -6.27
C PHE A 98 -2.26 -13.05 -7.07
N GLN A 99 -2.40 -14.34 -6.77
CA GLN A 99 -1.99 -15.39 -7.69
C GLN A 99 -2.88 -15.27 -8.93
N VAL A 100 -2.44 -14.50 -9.92
CA VAL A 100 -2.99 -14.57 -11.28
C VAL A 100 -2.49 -15.89 -11.86
N VAL A 101 -3.13 -17.00 -11.46
CA VAL A 101 -2.97 -18.26 -12.17
C VAL A 101 -3.67 -18.06 -13.50
N GLU A 102 -2.91 -17.76 -14.54
CA GLU A 102 -3.37 -18.05 -15.90
C GLU A 102 -3.62 -19.55 -15.93
N GLU A 103 -4.89 -19.97 -15.88
CA GLU A 103 -5.26 -21.28 -16.38
C GLU A 103 -4.84 -21.31 -17.85
N ILE A 104 -3.62 -21.80 -18.12
CA ILE A 104 -3.27 -22.32 -19.43
C ILE A 104 -4.24 -23.48 -19.61
N LYS A 105 -5.35 -23.23 -20.31
CA LYS A 105 -6.17 -24.28 -20.88
C LYS A 105 -5.24 -25.05 -21.81
N ASN A 106 -4.65 -26.13 -21.31
CA ASN A 106 -4.09 -27.17 -22.15
C ASN A 106 -5.22 -27.60 -23.08
N THR A 107 -5.15 -27.08 -24.29
CA THR A 107 -6.12 -27.35 -25.32
C THR A 107 -5.55 -28.51 -26.10
N LYS A 108 -6.05 -29.70 -25.75
CA LYS A 108 -5.86 -31.01 -26.39
C LYS A 108 -4.58 -31.77 -26.04
#